data_AF-A0A940EQM7-F1
#
_entry.id   AF-A0A940EQM7-F1
#
_cell.length_a   1.000
_cell.length_b   1.000
_cell.length_c   1.000
_cell.angle_alpha   90.00
_cell.angle_beta   90.00
_cell.angle_gamma   90.00
#
_symmetry.space_group_name_H-M   'P 1'
#
loop_
_entity.id
_entity.type
_entity.pdbx_description
1 polymer ?
#
loop_
_entity_poly.entity_id
_entity_poly.type
_entity_poly.pdbx_seq_one_letter_code
_entity_poly.pdbx_strand_id
1 'polypeptide(L)' 'MIQTESRLDVADNTGAKSVLCIKVLGGSKRR' A
#
# COMPACT_ATOMS: atom_id res chain seq x y z
N MET A 1 10.32 -1.22 -0.86
CA MET A 1 9.80 0.15 -0.73
C MET A 1 8.47 0.19 -1.47
N ILE A 2 7.38 0.61 -0.83
CA ILE A 2 6.05 0.69 -1.45
C ILE A 2 5.84 2.12 -1.95
N GLN A 3 5.38 2.26 -3.18
CA GLN A 3 5.08 3.53 -3.83
C GLN A 3 3.62 3.60 -4.24
N THR A 4 3.18 4.77 -4.68
CA THR A 4 1.88 4.94 -5.33
C THR A 4 1.74 3.94 -6.47
N GLU A 5 0.53 3.43 -6.67
CA GLU A 5 0.16 2.44 -7.68
C GLU A 5 0.81 1.05 -7.52
N SER A 6 1.52 0.80 -6.40
CA SER A 6 1.95 -0.55 -6.05
C SER A 6 0.74 -1.44 -5.72
N ARG A 7 0.66 -2.63 -6.33
CA ARG A 7 -0.27 -3.69 -5.92
C ARG A 7 0.34 -4.52 -4.78
N LEU A 8 -0.46 -4.83 -3.77
CA LEU A 8 -0.05 -5.61 -2.61
C LEU A 8 -1.07 -6.72 -2.34
N ASP A 9 -0.58 -7.89 -1.93
CA ASP A 9 -1.44 -8.97 -1.43
C ASP A 9 -1.90 -8.66 0.00
N VAL A 10 -3.14 -9.02 0.31
CA VAL A 10 -3.72 -8.83 1.64
C VAL A 10 -3.45 -10.08 2.48
N ALA A 11 -2.82 -9.88 3.65
CA ALA A 11 -2.38 -10.96 4.54
C ALA A 11 -3.27 -11.11 5.78
N ASP A 12 -4.55 -10.71 5.68
CA ASP A 12 -5.54 -10.85 6.74
C ASP A 12 -6.77 -11.64 6.25
N ASN A 13 -7.77 -11.80 7.12
CA ASN A 13 -9.00 -12.54 6.85
C ASN A 13 -10.20 -11.64 6.48
N THR A 14 -9.96 -10.40 6.04
CA THR A 14 -11.04 -9.46 5.69
C THR A 14 -11.71 -9.75 4.34
N GLY A 15 -11.16 -10.68 3.55
CA GLY A 15 -11.73 -11.16 2.28
C GLY A 15 -11.24 -10.44 1.02
N ALA A 16 -10.49 -9.33 1.17
CA ALA A 16 -9.76 -8.74 0.06
C ALA A 16 -8.56 -9.62 -0.33
N LYS A 17 -8.29 -9.77 -1.63
CA LYS A 17 -7.14 -10.55 -2.13
C LYS A 17 -5.93 -9.67 -2.42
N SER A 18 -6.17 -8.51 -3.05
CA SER A 18 -5.15 -7.56 -3.46
C SER A 18 -5.66 -6.12 -3.32
N VAL A 19 -4.77 -5.18 -3.02
CA VAL A 19 -5.07 -3.75 -2.91
C VAL A 19 -4.10 -2.90 -3.75
N LEU A 20 -4.53 -1.70 -4.12
CA LEU A 20 -3.71 -0.69 -4.79
C LEU A 20 -3.31 0.41 -3.79
N CYS A 21 -2.01 0.72 -3.69
CA CYS A 21 -1.54 1.83 -2.88
C CYS A 21 -1.84 3.17 -3.57
N ILE A 22 -2.77 3.97 -3.03
CA ILE A 22 -3.13 5.28 -3.62
C ILE A 22 -2.28 6.44 -3.09
N LYS A 23 -1.68 6.28 -1.90
CA LYS A 23 -0.87 7.29 -1.22
C LYS A 23 -0.08 6.63 -0.10
N VAL A 24 1.17 7.03 0.08
CA VAL A 24 1.92 6.70 1.30
C VAL A 24 1.85 7.88 2.27
N LEU A 25 1.28 7.64 3.45
CA LEU A 25 1.11 8.66 4.49
C LEU A 25 2.43 8.90 5.26
N GLY A 26 2.54 10.06 5.92
CA GLY A 26 3.68 10.40 6.78
C GLY A 26 4.98 10.82 6.06
N GLY A 27 4.91 11.13 4.77
CA GLY A 27 6.08 11.38 3.92
C GLY A 27 6.60 12.81 3.85
N SER A 28 6.66 13.58 4.94
CA SER A 28 7.13 14.99 4.89
C SER A 28 8.59 15.17 4.42
N LYS A 29 9.41 14.11 4.42
CA LYS A 29 10.85 14.14 4.07
C LYS A 29 11.39 12.80 3.53
N ARG A 30 10.65 12.07 2.69
CA ARG A 30 11.16 10.78 2.19
C ARG A 30 12.26 11.04 1.13
N ARG A 31 13.53 10.79 1.50
CA ARG A 31 14.68 10.69 0.59
C ARG A 31 14.54 9.50 -0.35
#